data_AF-A0A354SIE5-F1
#
_entry.id   AF-A0A354SIE5-F1
#
_cell.length_a   1.000
_cell.length_b   1.000
_cell.length_c   1.000
_cell.angle_alpha   90.00
_cell.angle_beta   90.00
_cell.angle_gamma   90.00
#
_symmetry.space_group_name_H-M   'P 1'
#
loop_
_entity.id
_entity.type
_entity.pdbx_description
1 polymer ?
#
loop_
_entity_poly.entity_id
_entity_poly.type
_entity_poly.pdbx_seq_one_letter_code
_entity_poly.pdbx_strand_id
1 'polypeptide(L)'
;MERQIFYMMSDMQKRMRSAGMDEKNAMELSFRMHDQLKTDAEKTVRSFLVLKKIAEKEALTVADDDIDNHIKELAEIHHTDYEVVKSAYDNEERLDALKSEIIQKKVFDFIEQRANIRLVEKVGMGEEAVS
;
A
#
# COMPACT_ATOMS: atom_id res chain seq x y z
N MET A 1 -15.22 -6.15 3.82
CA MET A 1 -15.30 -4.74 4.26
C MET A 1 -15.13 -4.62 5.77
N GLU A 2 -15.97 -5.26 6.59
CA GLU A 2 -15.85 -5.22 8.07
C GLU A 2 -14.47 -5.62 8.59
N ARG A 3 -13.88 -6.68 8.02
CA ARG A 3 -12.50 -7.08 8.33
C ARG A 3 -11.48 -5.96 8.11
N GLN A 4 -11.63 -5.15 7.06
CA GLN A 4 -10.72 -4.04 6.76
C GLN A 4 -10.88 -2.89 7.75
N ILE A 5 -12.12 -2.58 8.14
CA ILE A 5 -12.42 -1.59 9.18
C ILE A 5 -11.77 -2.01 10.50
N PHE A 6 -11.94 -3.28 10.89
CA PHE A 6 -11.33 -3.82 12.10
C PHE A 6 -9.80 -3.74 12.08
N TYR A 7 -9.17 -4.09 10.95
CA TYR A 7 -7.72 -3.94 10.81
C TYR A 7 -7.26 -2.48 10.94
N MET A 8 -7.95 -1.54 10.28
CA MET A 8 -7.61 -0.12 10.36
C MET A 8 -7.82 0.45 11.77
N MET A 9 -8.89 0.03 12.47
CA MET A 9 -9.13 0.40 13.87
C MET A 9 -8.03 -0.15 14.79
N SER A 10 -7.66 -1.42 14.64
CA SER A 10 -6.61 -2.03 15.46
C SER A 10 -5.25 -1.38 15.24
N ASP A 11 -4.92 -1.08 13.99
CA ASP A 11 -3.70 -0.38 13.61
C ASP A 11 -3.66 1.05 14.18
N MET A 12 -4.78 1.77 14.11
CA MET A 12 -4.93 3.10 14.71
C MET A 12 -4.72 3.07 16.24
N GLN A 13 -5.36 2.12 16.93
CA GLN A 13 -5.19 1.93 18.38
C GLN A 13 -3.73 1.67 18.73
N LYS A 14 -3.05 0.80 17.97
CA LYS A 14 -1.62 0.50 18.17
C LYS A 14 -0.78 1.77 18.03
N ARG A 15 -0.97 2.56 16.97
CA ARG A 15 -0.24 3.83 16.78
C ARG A 15 -0.48 4.83 17.91
N MET A 16 -1.71 4.99 18.36
CA MET A 16 -2.05 5.88 19.47
C MET A 16 -1.38 5.47 20.78
N ARG A 17 -1.37 4.18 21.09
CA ARG A 17 -0.68 3.66 22.27
C ARG A 17 0.83 3.84 22.18
N SER A 18 1.42 3.58 21.01
CA SER A 18 2.85 3.85 20.78
C SER A 18 3.20 5.34 20.90
N ALA A 19 2.24 6.24 20.68
CA ALA A 19 2.38 7.68 20.92
C ALA A 19 2.12 8.11 22.38
N GLY A 20 1.90 7.16 23.30
CA GLY A 20 1.72 7.42 24.73
C GLY A 20 0.27 7.59 25.20
N MET A 21 -0.73 7.36 24.34
CA MET A 21 -2.14 7.37 24.74
C MET A 21 -2.49 6.10 25.55
N ASP A 22 -3.27 6.24 26.62
CA ASP A 22 -3.76 5.09 27.37
C ASP A 22 -4.76 4.26 26.56
N GLU A 23 -4.91 3.00 26.94
CA GLU A 23 -5.72 2.03 26.19
C GLU A 23 -7.20 2.42 26.09
N LYS A 24 -7.77 2.99 27.16
CA LYS A 24 -9.18 3.35 27.19
C LYS A 24 -9.47 4.49 26.23
N ASN A 25 -8.66 5.55 26.26
CA ASN A 25 -8.80 6.69 25.36
C ASN A 25 -8.51 6.30 23.90
N ALA A 26 -7.51 5.46 23.64
CA ALA A 26 -7.22 4.95 22.30
C ALA A 26 -8.38 4.12 21.73
N MET A 27 -8.99 3.27 22.56
CA MET A 27 -10.16 2.49 22.17
C MET A 27 -11.35 3.40 21.85
N GLU A 28 -11.69 4.32 22.75
CA GLU A 28 -12.83 5.23 22.57
C GLU A 28 -12.68 6.10 21.31
N LEU A 29 -11.50 6.67 21.08
CA LEU A 29 -11.24 7.49 19.90
C LEU A 29 -11.32 6.67 18.60
N SER A 30 -10.78 5.44 18.60
CA SER A 30 -10.90 4.55 17.43
C SER A 30 -12.35 4.21 17.07
N PHE A 31 -13.23 4.03 18.08
CA PHE A 31 -14.65 3.80 17.86
C PHE A 31 -15.35 5.04 17.29
N ARG A 32 -15.02 6.23 17.79
CA ARG A 32 -15.58 7.49 17.25
C ARG A 32 -15.21 7.72 15.78
N MET A 33 -14.08 7.17 15.33
CA MET A 33 -13.60 7.27 13.95
C MET A 33 -14.09 6.12 13.05
N HIS A 34 -14.90 5.20 13.58
CA HIS A 34 -15.40 4.03 12.83
C HIS A 34 -16.01 4.40 11.47
N ASP A 35 -16.84 5.45 11.41
CA ASP A 35 -17.51 5.81 10.15
C ASP A 35 -16.55 6.38 9.10
N GLN A 36 -15.53 7.14 9.51
CA GLN A 36 -14.48 7.59 8.60
C GLN A 36 -13.65 6.38 8.11
N LEU A 37 -13.27 5.49 9.04
CA LEU A 37 -12.56 4.26 8.71
C LEU A 37 -13.38 3.34 7.80
N LYS A 38 -14.70 3.34 7.92
CA LYS A 38 -15.63 2.64 7.02
C LYS A 38 -15.56 3.20 5.61
N THR A 39 -15.63 4.52 5.45
CA THR A 39 -15.51 5.16 4.13
C THR A 39 -14.16 4.86 3.48
N ASP A 40 -13.08 4.92 4.24
CA ASP A 40 -11.74 4.65 3.72
C ASP A 40 -11.54 3.17 3.40
N ALA A 41 -12.01 2.26 4.26
CA ALA A 41 -12.01 0.83 3.98
C ALA A 41 -12.80 0.49 2.70
N GLU A 42 -13.94 1.15 2.47
CA GLU A 42 -14.71 0.97 1.25
C GLU A 42 -13.94 1.46 0.01
N LYS A 43 -13.26 2.61 0.08
CA LYS A 43 -12.36 3.08 -0.99
C LYS A 43 -11.24 2.07 -1.24
N THR A 44 -10.56 1.59 -0.20
CA THR A 44 -9.49 0.60 -0.33
C THR A 44 -9.97 -0.68 -1.02
N VAL A 45 -11.09 -1.25 -0.58
CA VAL A 45 -11.66 -2.47 -1.18
C VAL A 45 -12.05 -2.21 -2.63
N ARG A 46 -12.68 -1.07 -2.95
CA ARG A 46 -13.02 -0.70 -4.33
C ARG A 46 -11.78 -0.59 -5.21
N SER A 47 -10.75 0.14 -4.77
CA SER A 47 -9.50 0.29 -5.51
C SER A 47 -8.86 -1.06 -5.78
N PHE A 48 -8.78 -1.93 -4.77
CA PHE A 48 -8.26 -3.29 -4.92
C PHE A 48 -9.03 -4.08 -5.99
N LEU A 49 -10.37 -4.06 -5.96
CA LEU A 49 -11.21 -4.75 -6.94
C LEU A 49 -11.02 -4.20 -8.35
N VAL A 50 -10.89 -2.89 -8.50
CA VAL A 50 -10.63 -2.24 -9.79
C VAL A 50 -9.27 -2.67 -10.34
N LEU A 51 -8.20 -2.58 -9.54
CA LEU A 51 -6.86 -2.99 -9.97
C LEU A 51 -6.83 -4.48 -10.36
N LYS A 52 -7.46 -5.34 -9.56
CA LYS A 52 -7.61 -6.77 -9.88
C LYS A 52 -8.33 -6.99 -11.22
N LYS A 53 -9.42 -6.26 -11.47
CA LYS A 53 -10.17 -6.38 -12.72
C LYS A 53 -9.38 -5.90 -13.94
N ILE A 54 -8.53 -4.88 -13.78
CA ILE A 54 -7.63 -4.43 -14.84
C ILE A 54 -6.59 -5.51 -15.13
N ALA A 55 -5.94 -6.08 -14.11
CA ALA A 55 -4.99 -7.17 -14.28
C ALA A 55 -5.60 -8.36 -15.02
N GLU A 56 -6.80 -8.79 -14.63
CA GLU A 56 -7.54 -9.87 -15.29
C GLU A 56 -7.85 -9.54 -16.76
N LYS A 57 -8.38 -8.34 -17.03
CA LYS A 57 -8.84 -7.94 -18.37
C LYS A 57 -7.68 -7.77 -19.36
N GLU A 58 -6.57 -7.23 -18.89
CA GLU A 58 -5.39 -6.95 -19.71
C GLU A 58 -4.37 -8.12 -19.69
N ALA A 59 -4.76 -9.25 -19.09
CA ALA A 59 -3.95 -10.46 -18.96
C ALA A 59 -2.56 -10.20 -18.35
N LEU A 60 -2.49 -9.29 -17.38
CA LEU A 60 -1.27 -9.02 -16.63
C LEU A 60 -1.01 -10.19 -15.68
N THR A 61 0.18 -10.76 -15.77
CA THR A 61 0.62 -11.88 -14.93
C THR A 61 1.98 -11.57 -14.31
N VAL A 62 2.28 -12.28 -13.22
CA VAL A 62 3.59 -12.26 -12.58
C VAL A 62 4.39 -13.45 -13.10
N ALA A 63 5.50 -13.18 -13.77
CA ALA A 63 6.49 -14.15 -14.19
C ALA A 63 7.61 -14.26 -13.15
N ASP A 64 8.40 -15.33 -13.23
CA ASP A 64 9.51 -15.56 -12.31
C ASP A 64 10.57 -14.44 -12.39
N ASP A 65 10.80 -13.90 -13.58
CA ASP A 65 11.70 -12.76 -13.79
C ASP A 65 11.23 -11.50 -13.06
N ASP A 66 9.91 -11.28 -12.94
CA ASP A 66 9.39 -10.14 -12.19
C ASP A 66 9.66 -10.28 -10.69
N ILE A 67 9.55 -11.51 -10.18
CA ILE A 67 9.85 -11.83 -8.79
C ILE A 67 11.34 -11.61 -8.53
N ASP A 68 12.20 -12.15 -9.40
CA ASP A 68 13.65 -12.00 -9.29
C ASP A 68 14.09 -10.54 -9.33
N ASN A 69 13.57 -9.77 -10.29
CA ASN A 69 13.85 -8.34 -10.41
C ASN A 69 13.37 -7.56 -9.19
N HIS A 70 12.18 -7.86 -8.68
CA HIS A 70 11.67 -7.16 -7.52
C HIS A 70 12.46 -7.48 -6.23
N ILE A 71 12.92 -8.73 -6.06
CA ILE A 71 13.83 -9.10 -4.97
C ILE A 71 15.16 -8.34 -5.09
N LYS A 72 15.70 -8.18 -6.30
CA LYS A 72 16.91 -7.36 -6.53
C LYS A 72 16.67 -5.89 -6.17
N GLU A 73 15.56 -5.30 -6.59
CA GLU A 73 15.17 -3.92 -6.20
C GLU A 73 15.12 -3.78 -4.67
N LEU A 74 14.48 -4.73 -3.98
CA LEU A 74 14.41 -4.72 -2.52
C LEU A 74 15.78 -4.86 -1.86
N ALA A 75 16.64 -5.73 -2.38
CA ALA A 75 18.01 -5.89 -1.92
C ALA A 75 18.82 -4.59 -2.03
N GLU A 76 18.67 -3.87 -3.16
CA GLU A 76 19.29 -2.56 -3.37
C GLU A 76 18.78 -1.51 -2.38
N ILE A 77 17.46 -1.41 -2.20
CA ILE A 77 16.81 -0.46 -1.28
C ILE A 77 17.23 -0.71 0.18
N HIS A 78 17.32 -1.97 0.57
CA HIS A 78 17.68 -2.36 1.93
C HIS A 78 19.19 -2.51 2.16
N HIS A 79 20.02 -2.21 1.14
CA HIS A 79 21.47 -2.37 1.18
C HIS A 79 21.90 -3.73 1.74
N THR A 80 21.23 -4.79 1.27
CA THR A 80 21.36 -6.17 1.74
C THR A 80 21.55 -7.11 0.55
N ASP A 81 22.07 -8.31 0.79
CA ASP A 81 22.27 -9.30 -0.27
C ASP A 81 20.95 -9.88 -0.80
N TYR A 82 20.90 -10.13 -2.12
CA TYR A 82 19.76 -10.75 -2.81
C TYR A 82 19.28 -12.05 -2.13
N GLU A 83 20.21 -12.93 -1.74
CA GLU A 83 19.86 -14.22 -1.12
C GLU A 83 19.17 -14.04 0.23
N VAL A 84 19.55 -13.01 1.00
CA VAL A 84 18.92 -12.70 2.29
C VAL A 84 17.49 -12.24 2.05
N VAL A 85 17.27 -11.34 1.08
CA VAL A 85 15.92 -10.88 0.74
C VAL A 85 15.07 -12.02 0.20
N LYS A 86 15.62 -12.85 -0.70
CA LYS A 86 14.94 -14.03 -1.24
C LYS A 86 14.49 -14.99 -0.15
N SER A 87 15.35 -15.25 0.83
CA SER A 87 15.03 -16.10 1.98
C SER A 87 13.87 -15.57 2.81
N ALA A 88 13.61 -14.26 2.80
CA ALA A 88 12.47 -13.68 3.50
C ALA A 88 11.13 -14.09 2.87
N TYR A 89 11.10 -14.57 1.62
CA TYR A 89 9.91 -14.99 0.88
C TYR A 89 9.88 -16.51 0.61
N ASP A 90 10.53 -17.29 1.48
CA ASP A 90 10.66 -18.75 1.39
C ASP A 90 9.35 -19.54 1.51
N ASN A 91 8.33 -18.93 2.10
CA ASN A 91 7.02 -19.53 2.29
C ASN A 91 5.98 -18.97 1.32
N GLU A 92 4.98 -19.81 1.04
CA GLU A 92 3.93 -19.54 0.06
C GLU A 92 3.13 -18.27 0.37
N GLU A 93 2.80 -18.03 1.64
CA GLU A 93 2.03 -16.84 2.04
C GLU A 93 2.76 -15.53 1.72
N ARG A 94 4.06 -15.47 2.03
CA ARG A 94 4.89 -14.30 1.72
C ARG A 94 5.13 -14.16 0.23
N LEU A 95 5.36 -15.27 -0.47
CA LEU A 95 5.53 -15.25 -1.93
C LEU A 95 4.27 -14.75 -2.64
N ASP A 96 3.09 -15.14 -2.17
CA ASP A 96 1.81 -14.68 -2.71
C ASP A 96 1.56 -13.19 -2.41
N ALA A 97 1.99 -12.72 -1.25
CA ALA A 97 1.98 -11.28 -0.93
C ALA A 97 2.90 -10.51 -1.90
N LEU A 98 4.12 -11.00 -2.15
CA LEU A 98 5.05 -10.39 -3.09
C LEU A 98 4.49 -10.35 -4.51
N LYS A 99 3.90 -11.45 -4.99
CA LYS A 99 3.22 -11.49 -6.30
C LYS A 99 2.07 -10.47 -6.36
N SER A 100 1.33 -10.30 -5.26
CA SER A 100 0.24 -9.32 -5.17
C SER A 100 0.75 -7.87 -5.26
N GLU A 101 1.93 -7.57 -4.72
CA GLU A 101 2.58 -6.26 -4.85
C GLU A 101 3.07 -6.03 -6.29
N ILE A 102 3.74 -7.02 -6.87
CA ILE A 102 4.24 -6.96 -8.25
C ILE A 102 3.10 -6.73 -9.24
N ILE A 103 2.00 -7.48 -9.12
CA ILE A 103 0.87 -7.31 -10.05
C ILE A 103 0.21 -5.93 -9.89
N GLN A 104 0.15 -5.38 -8.66
CA GLN A 104 -0.34 -4.02 -8.46
C GLN A 104 0.56 -2.99 -9.15
N LYS A 105 1.89 -3.10 -8.98
CA LYS A 105 2.87 -2.23 -9.67
C LYS A 105 2.66 -2.28 -11.18
N LYS A 106 2.56 -3.48 -11.76
CA LYS A 106 2.29 -3.66 -13.20
C LYS A 106 0.98 -3.01 -13.66
N VAL A 107 -0.09 -3.11 -12.87
CA VAL A 107 -1.36 -2.44 -13.19
C VAL A 107 -1.19 -0.92 -13.15
N PHE A 108 -0.48 -0.38 -12.16
CA PHE A 108 -0.21 1.05 -12.10
C PHE A 108 0.62 1.53 -13.30
N ASP A 109 1.69 0.82 -13.65
CA ASP A 109 2.53 1.13 -14.81
C ASP A 109 1.70 1.10 -16.11
N PHE A 110 0.80 0.12 -16.25
CA PHE A 110 -0.12 0.03 -17.38
C PHE A 110 -1.07 1.23 -17.46
N ILE A 111 -1.63 1.65 -16.32
CA ILE A 111 -2.50 2.83 -16.25
C ILE A 111 -1.71 4.08 -16.62
N GLU A 112 -0.52 4.25 -16.06
CA GLU A 112 0.35 5.42 -16.29
C GLU A 112 0.71 5.57 -17.77
N GLN A 113 1.15 4.48 -18.41
CA GLN A 113 1.52 4.47 -19.83
C GLN A 113 0.37 4.85 -20.78
N ARG A 114 -0.88 4.71 -20.33
CA ARG A 114 -2.09 5.03 -21.12
C ARG A 114 -2.80 6.29 -20.65
N ALA A 115 -2.37 6.87 -19.53
CA ALA A 115 -2.95 8.08 -18.99
C ALA A 115 -2.46 9.31 -19.75
N ASN A 116 -3.33 10.31 -19.88
CA ASN A 116 -2.92 11.62 -20.37
C ASN A 116 -2.34 12.43 -19.21
N ILE A 117 -1.02 12.31 -18.99
CA ILE A 117 -0.30 12.98 -17.91
C ILE A 117 0.20 14.34 -18.39
N ARG A 118 -0.12 15.39 -17.63
CA ARG A 118 0.37 16.74 -17.86
C ARG A 118 1.37 17.11 -16.77
N LEU A 119 2.60 17.40 -17.16
CA LEU A 119 3.58 17.99 -16.25
C LEU A 119 3.17 19.44 -15.97
N VAL A 120 3.02 19.76 -14.70
CA VAL A 120 2.78 21.13 -14.24
C VAL A 120 4.04 21.61 -13.54
N GLU A 121 4.44 22.86 -13.81
CA GLU A 121 5.52 23.48 -13.05
C GLU A 121 5.12 23.55 -11.58
N LYS A 122 6.06 23.23 -10.70
CA LYS A 122 5.86 23.41 -9.26
C LYS A 122 5.73 24.90 -8.99
N VAL A 123 4.49 25.39 -8.93
CA VAL A 123 4.20 26.72 -8.38
C VAL A 123 4.69 26.67 -6.93
N GLY A 124 5.72 27.46 -6.63
CA GLY A 124 6.26 27.56 -5.29
C GLY A 124 5.12 27.82 -4.30
N MET A 125 5.14 27.11 -3.17
CA MET A 125 4.39 27.55 -2.00
C MET A 125 4.97 28.91 -1.64
N GLY A 126 4.32 29.97 -2.13
CA GLY A 126 4.69 31.35 -1.87
C GLY A 126 4.72 31.59 -0.37
N GLU A 127 5.63 32.46 0.01
CA GLU A 127 5.83 32.99 1.35
C GLU A 127 4.51 33.51 1.94
N GLU A 128 3.81 32.71 2.74
CA GLU A 128 2.85 33.21 3.73
C GLU A 128 3.31 32.76 5.12
N ALA A 129 4.45 33.29 5.54
CA ALA A 129 4.90 33.18 6.92
C ALA A 129 5.82 34.34 7.35
N VAL A 130 5.60 35.59 6.91
CA VAL A 130 6.07 36.76 7.68
C VAL A 130 5.24 38.02 7.39
N SER A 131 4.25 38.31 8.24
CA SER A 131 3.96 39.65 8.79
C SER A 131 3.10 39.51 10.03
#